data_AF-A0A562TJT8-F1
#
_entry.id   AF-A0A562TJT8-F1
#
_cell.length_a   1.000
_cell.length_b   1.000
_cell.length_c   1.000
_cell.angle_alpha   90.00
_cell.angle_beta   90.00
_cell.angle_gamma   90.00
#
_symmetry.space_group_name_H-M   'P 1'
#
loop_
_entity.id
_entity.type
_entity.pdbx_description
1 polymer ?
#
loop_
_entity_poly.entity_id
_entity_poly.type
_entity_poly.pdbx_seq_one_letter_code
_entity_poly.pdbx_strand_id
1 'polypeptide(L)'
;MQYYPADANPSLEIQFVKGHIAATMTLILGLVEQDILDRDRLDRFFEGFLNELPHSTDTMGLRIVLDEWRKGLREGADDSALKAKLFEVIQGGRVS
;
A
#
# COMPACT_ATOMS: atom_id res chain seq x y z
N MET A 1 39.13 10.29 15.00
CA MET A 1 38.16 9.18 14.88
C MET A 1 36.77 9.80 14.97
N GLN A 2 36.08 9.95 13.85
CA GLN A 2 34.78 10.61 13.80
C GLN A 2 33.71 9.54 13.97
N TYR A 3 32.94 9.62 15.05
CA TYR A 3 31.89 8.66 15.38
C TYR A 3 30.69 8.95 14.48
N TYR A 4 30.45 8.11 13.48
CA TYR A 4 29.18 8.11 12.76
C TYR A 4 28.16 7.39 13.65
N PRO A 5 27.07 8.03 14.09
CA PRO A 5 26.02 7.33 14.81
C PRO A 5 25.44 6.24 13.89
N ALA A 6 25.14 5.08 14.46
CA ALA A 6 24.51 3.95 13.78
C ALA A 6 23.19 4.39 13.13
N ASP A 7 23.34 4.82 11.89
CA ASP A 7 22.47 4.70 10.74
C ASP A 7 21.09 4.14 11.11
N ALA A 8 20.11 5.03 11.21
CA ALA A 8 18.72 4.67 10.96
C ALA A 8 18.70 4.00 9.58
N ASN A 9 18.62 2.67 9.56
CA ASN A 9 18.73 1.90 8.34
C ASN A 9 17.46 2.18 7.51
N PRO A 10 17.53 2.99 6.42
CA PRO A 10 16.35 3.45 5.70
C PRO A 10 15.55 2.27 5.14
N SER A 11 16.23 1.14 4.91
CA SER A 11 15.60 -0.10 4.46
C SER A 11 14.66 -0.71 5.50
N LEU A 12 14.94 -0.56 6.80
CA LEU A 12 14.12 -1.10 7.89
C LEU A 12 12.84 -0.25 8.06
N GLU A 13 12.97 1.06 7.96
CA GLU A 13 11.84 1.99 8.00
C GLU A 13 10.91 1.78 6.80
N ILE A 14 11.46 1.62 5.60
CA ILE A 14 10.68 1.30 4.40
C ILE A 14 9.97 -0.06 4.54
N GLN A 15 10.63 -1.09 5.08
CA GLN A 15 10.00 -2.39 5.32
C GLN A 15 8.87 -2.30 6.36
N PHE A 16 9.04 -1.49 7.41
CA PHE A 16 8.03 -1.27 8.43
C PHE A 16 6.79 -0.55 7.86
N VAL A 17 6.99 0.47 7.04
CA VAL A 17 5.91 1.20 6.35
C VAL A 17 5.15 0.26 5.41
N LYS A 18 5.88 -0.56 4.63
CA LYS A 18 5.26 -1.60 3.78
C LYS A 18 4.41 -2.58 4.59
N GLY A 19 4.91 -3.04 5.74
CA GLY A 19 4.16 -3.92 6.64
C GLY A 19 2.89 -3.28 7.22
N HIS A 20 2.93 -1.98 7.57
CA HIS A 20 1.75 -1.26 8.06
C HIS A 20 0.69 -1.07 6.99
N ILE A 21 1.12 -0.70 5.77
CA ILE A 21 0.23 -0.58 4.62
C ILE A 21 -0.40 -1.96 4.34
N ALA A 22 0.39 -3.03 4.35
CA ALA A 22 -0.09 -4.39 4.16
C ALA A 22 -1.18 -4.81 5.14
N ALA A 23 -0.93 -4.60 6.44
CA ALA A 23 -1.86 -4.98 7.49
C ALA A 23 -3.17 -4.18 7.38
N THR A 24 -3.06 -2.87 7.15
CA THR A 24 -4.21 -1.98 6.96
C THR A 24 -5.05 -2.39 5.75
N MET A 25 -4.40 -2.67 4.62
CA MET A 25 -5.10 -3.09 3.40
C MET A 25 -5.74 -4.47 3.55
N THR A 26 -5.10 -5.39 4.27
CA THR A 26 -5.67 -6.71 4.59
C THR A 26 -6.96 -6.56 5.42
N LEU A 27 -6.96 -5.68 6.42
CA LEU A 27 -8.14 -5.38 7.21
C LEU A 27 -9.26 -4.78 6.35
N ILE A 28 -8.93 -3.80 5.50
CA ILE A 28 -9.90 -3.15 4.60
C ILE A 28 -10.53 -4.18 3.65
N LEU A 29 -9.74 -5.10 3.08
CA LEU A 29 -10.26 -6.18 2.25
C LEU A 29 -11.23 -7.07 3.02
N GLY A 30 -10.92 -7.44 4.27
CA GLY A 30 -11.84 -8.21 5.12
C GLY A 30 -13.16 -7.48 5.39
N LEU A 31 -13.14 -6.15 5.51
CA LEU A 31 -14.36 -5.35 5.66
C LEU A 31 -15.17 -5.27 4.36
N VAL A 32 -14.51 -5.22 3.20
CA VAL A 32 -15.17 -5.31 1.89
C VAL A 32 -15.80 -6.69 1.69
N GLU A 33 -15.10 -7.77 2.05
CA GLU A 33 -15.60 -9.16 1.99
C GLU A 33 -16.87 -9.36 2.83
N GLN A 34 -16.98 -8.65 3.94
CA GLN A 34 -18.15 -8.69 4.84
C GLN A 34 -19.27 -7.73 4.43
N ASP A 35 -19.16 -7.09 3.25
CA ASP A 35 -20.09 -6.06 2.75
C ASP A 35 -20.26 -4.86 3.70
N ILE A 36 -19.26 -4.63 4.58
CA ILE A 36 -19.22 -3.48 5.50
C ILE A 36 -18.75 -2.22 4.76
N LEU A 37 -17.86 -2.38 3.78
CA LEU A 37 -17.31 -1.29 2.97
C LEU A 37 -17.64 -1.48 1.49
N ASP A 38 -18.22 -0.44 0.89
CA ASP A 38 -18.49 -0.34 -0.55
C ASP A 38 -17.19 -0.06 -1.33
N ARG A 39 -16.88 -0.91 -2.31
CA ARG A 39 -15.66 -0.85 -3.14
C ARG A 39 -15.51 0.48 -3.89
N ASP A 40 -16.60 1.01 -4.43
CA ASP A 40 -16.57 2.23 -5.23
C ASP A 40 -16.36 3.47 -4.37
N ARG A 41 -17.00 3.51 -3.18
CA ARG A 41 -16.77 4.56 -2.18
C ARG A 41 -15.33 4.55 -1.69
N LEU A 42 -14.78 3.36 -1.51
CA LEU A 42 -13.40 3.17 -1.10
C LEU A 42 -12.42 3.66 -2.16
N ASP A 43 -12.60 3.31 -3.45
CA ASP A 43 -11.77 3.85 -4.54
C ASP A 43 -11.80 5.39 -4.58
N ARG A 44 -12.99 5.99 -4.47
CA ARG A 44 -13.14 7.46 -4.44
C ARG A 44 -12.45 8.10 -3.24
N PHE A 45 -12.46 7.44 -2.08
CA PHE A 45 -11.72 7.91 -0.91
C PHE A 45 -10.21 7.96 -1.19
N PHE A 46 -9.65 6.89 -1.76
CA PHE A 46 -8.22 6.87 -2.09
C PHE A 46 -7.85 7.83 -3.20
N GLU A 47 -8.75 8.09 -4.16
CA GLU A 47 -8.57 9.16 -5.14
C GLU A 47 -8.39 10.53 -4.48
N GLY A 48 -9.29 10.88 -3.56
CA GLY A 48 -9.21 12.13 -2.80
C GLY A 48 -7.91 12.22 -2.00
N PHE A 49 -7.58 11.14 -1.28
CA PHE A 49 -6.35 11.07 -0.49
C PHE A 49 -5.09 11.25 -1.34
N LEU A 50 -5.01 10.61 -2.52
CA LEU A 50 -3.88 10.73 -3.43
C LEU A 50 -3.71 12.14 -4.01
N ASN A 51 -4.82 12.84 -4.24
CA ASN A 51 -4.82 14.22 -4.70
C ASN A 51 -4.30 15.19 -3.63
N GLU A 52 -4.56 14.91 -2.35
CA GLU A 52 -4.10 15.71 -1.21
C GLU A 52 -2.67 15.38 -0.78
N LEU A 53 -2.18 14.19 -1.12
CA LEU A 53 -0.83 13.78 -0.76
C LEU A 53 0.20 14.76 -1.40
N PRO A 54 1.27 15.15 -0.68
CA PRO A 54 2.35 15.93 -1.28
C PRO A 54 3.03 15.17 -2.43
N HIS A 55 3.56 15.87 -3.43
CA HIS A 55 4.33 15.24 -4.50
C HIS A 55 5.82 15.30 -4.13
N SER A 56 6.31 14.22 -3.52
CA SER A 56 7.71 14.08 -3.11
C SER A 56 8.21 12.65 -3.31
N THR A 57 9.54 12.49 -3.35
CA THR A 57 10.20 11.18 -3.40
C THR A 57 9.79 10.30 -2.22
N ASP A 58 9.58 10.89 -1.04
CA ASP A 58 9.18 10.19 0.19
C ASP A 58 7.76 9.62 0.07
N THR A 59 6.86 10.35 -0.60
CA THR A 59 5.47 9.93 -0.83
C THR A 59 5.28 9.00 -2.03
N MET A 60 6.29 8.90 -2.90
CA MET A 60 6.19 8.16 -4.17
C MET A 60 5.87 6.68 -3.96
N GLY A 61 6.50 6.05 -2.98
CA GLY A 61 6.23 4.65 -2.66
C GLY A 61 4.77 4.41 -2.27
N LEU A 62 4.21 5.28 -1.42
CA LEU A 62 2.81 5.21 -1.00
C LEU A 62 1.85 5.41 -2.19
N ARG A 63 2.16 6.35 -3.10
CA ARG A 63 1.35 6.57 -4.31
C ARG A 63 1.23 5.32 -5.16
N ILE A 64 2.37 4.69 -5.46
CA ILE A 64 2.42 3.49 -6.30
C ILE A 64 1.56 2.36 -5.69
N VAL A 65 1.67 2.14 -4.38
CA VAL A 65 0.90 1.08 -3.71
C VAL A 65 -0.60 1.37 -3.79
N LEU A 66 -1.01 2.61 -3.54
CA LEU A 66 -2.41 3.00 -3.57
C LEU A 66 -3.00 2.96 -4.99
N ASP A 67 -2.23 3.34 -6.01
CA ASP A 67 -2.68 3.30 -7.41
C ASP A 67 -2.94 1.85 -7.89
N GLU A 68 -2.04 0.91 -7.60
CA GLU A 68 -2.26 -0.52 -7.92
C GLU A 68 -3.47 -1.10 -7.19
N TRP A 69 -3.70 -0.66 -5.97
CA TRP A 69 -4.81 -1.14 -5.17
C TRP A 69 -6.16 -0.57 -5.64
N ARG A 70 -6.22 0.71 -5.98
CA ARG A 70 -7.38 1.34 -6.65
C ARG A 70 -7.71 0.64 -7.96
N LYS A 71 -6.69 0.29 -8.75
CA LYS A 71 -6.88 -0.50 -9.97
C LYS A 71 -7.56 -1.85 -9.67
N GLY A 72 -7.09 -2.58 -8.66
CA GLY A 72 -7.69 -3.85 -8.28
C GLY A 72 -9.13 -3.72 -7.74
N LEU A 73 -9.45 -2.64 -7.01
CA LEU A 73 -10.83 -2.35 -6.61
C LEU A 73 -11.76 -2.15 -7.83
N ARG A 74 -11.32 -1.38 -8.82
CA ARG A 74 -12.09 -1.07 -10.05
C ARG A 74 -12.27 -2.26 -10.98
N GLU A 75 -11.24 -3.10 -11.08
CA GLU A 75 -11.26 -4.29 -11.94
C GLU A 75 -12.16 -5.39 -11.38
N GLY A 76 -12.73 -5.21 -10.17
CA GLY A 76 -13.47 -6.25 -9.49
C GLY A 76 -12.61 -7.50 -9.29
N ALA A 77 -11.29 -7.31 -9.16
CA ALA A 77 -10.34 -8.40 -9.02
C ALA A 77 -10.76 -9.26 -7.83
N ASP A 78 -10.66 -10.57 -8.00
CA ASP A 78 -10.92 -11.52 -6.91
C ASP A 78 -10.01 -11.17 -5.72
N ASP A 79 -10.52 -11.34 -4.50
CA ASP A 79 -9.88 -10.84 -3.29
C ASP A 79 -8.52 -11.52 -3.05
N SER A 80 -8.36 -12.74 -3.57
CA SER A 80 -7.09 -13.46 -3.64
C SER A 80 -6.04 -12.75 -4.52
N ALA A 81 -6.45 -12.13 -5.62
CA ALA A 81 -5.59 -11.40 -6.54
C ALA A 81 -5.18 -10.03 -5.96
N LEU A 82 -6.10 -9.36 -5.24
CA LEU A 82 -5.79 -8.14 -4.49
C LEU A 82 -4.75 -8.39 -3.38
N LYS A 83 -4.91 -9.49 -2.64
CA LYS A 83 -3.93 -9.93 -1.63
C LYS A 83 -2.58 -10.29 -2.27
N ALA A 84 -2.57 -11.01 -3.39
CA ALA A 84 -1.35 -11.37 -4.09
C ALA A 84 -0.55 -10.14 -4.57
N LYS A 85 -1.21 -9.16 -5.19
CA LYS A 85 -0.58 -7.89 -5.61
C LYS A 85 -0.02 -7.11 -4.43
N LEU A 86 -0.72 -7.11 -3.30
CA LEU A 86 -0.25 -6.49 -2.07
C LEU A 86 1.05 -7.15 -1.58
N PHE A 87 1.11 -8.48 -1.57
CA PHE A 87 2.31 -9.24 -1.22
C PHE A 87 3.48 -9.00 -2.19
N GLU A 88 3.22 -8.88 -3.48
CA GLU A 88 4.24 -8.50 -4.48
C GLU A 88 4.87 -7.13 -4.18
N VAL A 89 4.04 -6.13 -3.87
CA VAL A 89 4.52 -4.77 -3.55
C VAL A 89 5.33 -4.75 -2.23
N ILE A 90 4.90 -5.53 -1.23
CA ILE A 90 5.62 -5.70 0.04
C ILE A 90 6.99 -6.36 -0.21
N GLN A 91 7.00 -7.44 -1.00
CA GLN A 91 8.22 -8.20 -1.33
C GLN A 91 9.12 -7.49 -2.35
N GLY A 92 8.68 -6.39 -2.94
CA GLY A 92 9.47 -5.58 -3.86
C GLY A 92 9.50 -6.11 -5.30
N GLY A 93 8.41 -6.74 -5.77
CA GLY A 93 8.23 -7.12 -7.17
C GLY A 93 9.09 -8.28 -7.65
N ARG A 94 9.66 -9.09 -6.74
CA ARG A 94 10.32 -10.35 -7.11
C ARG A 94 9.39 -11.53 -6.91
N VAL A 95 8.51 -11.74 -7.88
CA VAL A 95 8.04 -13.08 -8.20
C VAL A 95 8.22 -13.23 -9.71
N SER A 96 9.28 -13.95 -10.10
CA SER A 96 9.44 -14.49 -11.45
C SER A 96 8.61 -15.74 -11.61
#